data_AF-A0A7C4HT05-F1
#
_entry.id   AF-A0A7C4HT05-F1
#
_cell.length_a   1.000
_cell.length_b   1.000
_cell.length_c   1.000
_cell.angle_alpha   90.00
_cell.angle_beta   90.00
_cell.angle_gamma   90.00
#
_symmetry.space_group_name_H-M   'P 1'
#
loop_
_entity.id
_entity.type
_entity.pdbx_description
1 polymer ?
#
loop_
_entity_poly.entity_id
_entity_poly.type
_entity_poly.pdbx_seq_one_letter_code
_entity_poly.pdbx_strand_id
1 'polypeptide(L)'
;MRRFEARKSRCAEVTGQQNSPLAQPCRSGSGGAPMQWYYVSGGVQQGPVDEAELRRLARSGGLQPSDYVWNESLGERWARAAEVEGLFPPAAEPPPPVPPPPAAAFWERPGSEISCTAPVGAAWEGMKAILFRPFDLGKWFLLGVSAWLATLGEGGGSFNFPNLAERGEGVEEEFGKVLGQAATWIKLHLALVGGLIAALLLLGLALGLVVMWLRCRGKFMFLDNVVRDRTEIGAPWREFAREGNSLFKWTLVYLLVCLLIVLALIVATVLGIVVPCVAGRGWRAGTLAAVAVLGVLWLGFGVAAAYVGRFLEDFIVPAMYRSRCTATEAWRSFRPVLAAHFGRLALYGLFYLVLTLAAGVALLLVALATCCIAGCLMLLPYVGAVVLLPVTVFFRLYSLEYAAQFGPAFDVRLQP
;
A
#
# COMPACT_ATOMS: atom_id res chain seq x y z
N MET A 1 -73.58 -29.37 -18.31
CA MET A 1 -72.92 -29.85 -19.54
C MET A 1 -71.52 -30.37 -19.17
N ARG A 2 -71.24 -31.63 -19.54
CA ARG A 2 -69.93 -32.36 -19.60
C ARG A 2 -69.11 -32.45 -18.30
N ARG A 3 -69.06 -33.59 -17.59
CA ARG A 3 -68.43 -34.91 -17.87
C ARG A 3 -66.89 -34.91 -17.90
N PHE A 4 -66.33 -35.76 -17.00
CA PHE A 4 -65.15 -36.66 -17.17
C PHE A 4 -63.77 -35.98 -17.09
N GLU A 5 -62.72 -36.50 -16.42
CA GLU A 5 -62.20 -37.87 -16.19
C GLU A 5 -61.46 -37.92 -14.81
N ALA A 6 -61.56 -38.96 -13.95
CA ALA A 6 -60.92 -40.30 -14.00
C ALA A 6 -59.39 -40.21 -14.25
N ARG A 7 -58.43 -40.88 -13.57
CA ARG A 7 -58.35 -42.24 -13.00
C ARG A 7 -57.03 -42.32 -12.19
N LYS A 8 -57.08 -42.67 -10.91
CA LYS A 8 -56.64 -43.95 -10.31
C LYS A 8 -55.28 -44.54 -10.76
N SER A 9 -54.34 -44.54 -9.80
CA SER A 9 -53.63 -45.69 -9.21
C SER A 9 -52.66 -46.57 -10.04
N ARG A 10 -51.43 -46.70 -9.50
CA ARG A 10 -50.59 -47.91 -9.43
C ARG A 10 -49.60 -47.67 -8.27
N CYS A 11 -49.64 -48.27 -7.07
CA CYS A 11 -49.69 -49.66 -6.58
C CYS A 11 -48.52 -50.56 -7.02
N ALA A 12 -47.51 -50.64 -6.15
CA ALA A 12 -46.70 -51.79 -5.69
C ALA A 12 -45.70 -51.20 -4.67
N GLU A 13 -45.35 -51.73 -3.49
CA GLU A 13 -45.34 -53.09 -2.92
C GLU A 13 -45.01 -52.90 -1.41
N VAL A 14 -45.90 -53.20 -0.45
CA VAL A 14 -45.86 -54.35 0.49
C VAL A 14 -44.43 -54.81 0.84
N THR A 15 -43.93 -54.69 2.08
CA THR A 15 -44.19 -55.64 3.18
C THR A 15 -43.63 -55.15 4.53
N GLY A 16 -44.43 -55.30 5.60
CA GLY A 16 -43.99 -55.52 6.99
C GLY A 16 -43.60 -54.27 7.80
N GLN A 17 -43.90 -54.12 9.09
CA GLN A 17 -44.53 -55.00 10.06
C GLN A 17 -44.77 -54.13 11.32
N GLN A 18 -46.01 -54.17 11.82
CA GLN A 18 -46.48 -53.92 13.20
C GLN A 18 -45.65 -53.04 14.16
N ASN A 19 -46.28 -51.97 14.68
CA ASN A 19 -46.26 -51.62 16.12
C ASN A 19 -47.30 -50.52 16.46
N SER A 20 -48.36 -50.92 17.15
CA SER A 20 -49.13 -50.10 18.12
C SER A 20 -48.67 -50.49 19.53
N PRO A 21 -49.03 -49.75 20.61
CA PRO A 21 -49.34 -48.33 20.74
C PRO A 21 -48.47 -47.67 21.82
N LEU A 22 -48.06 -46.41 21.65
CA LEU A 22 -47.40 -45.67 22.73
C LEU A 22 -48.42 -45.23 23.78
N ALA A 23 -48.26 -45.82 24.96
CA ALA A 23 -48.89 -45.40 26.20
C ALA A 23 -48.56 -43.93 26.50
N GLN A 24 -49.61 -43.14 26.69
CA GLN A 24 -49.53 -41.81 27.31
C GLN A 24 -49.35 -41.98 28.83
N PRO A 25 -48.46 -41.23 29.49
CA PRO A 25 -48.60 -40.97 30.90
C PRO A 25 -49.58 -39.81 31.12
N CYS A 26 -50.59 -40.08 31.93
CA CYS A 26 -51.56 -39.12 32.44
C CYS A 26 -50.89 -37.88 33.03
N ARG A 27 -51.32 -36.69 32.64
CA ARG A 27 -51.16 -35.46 33.44
C ARG A 27 -52.49 -35.12 34.08
N SER A 28 -52.49 -35.15 35.42
CA SER A 28 -53.55 -34.68 36.30
C SER A 28 -53.52 -33.14 36.42
N GLY A 29 -54.70 -32.52 36.33
CA GLY A 29 -55.01 -31.17 36.83
C GLY A 29 -54.57 -30.03 35.89
N SER A 30 -55.38 -29.03 35.56
CA SER A 30 -56.66 -28.57 36.12
C SER A 30 -57.43 -27.84 35.02
N GLY A 31 -58.72 -28.10 34.89
CA GLY A 31 -59.63 -27.27 34.10
C GLY A 31 -59.78 -25.89 34.73
N GLY A 32 -58.93 -24.95 34.30
CA GLY A 32 -59.16 -23.51 34.43
C GLY A 32 -59.62 -22.98 33.07
N ALA A 33 -60.51 -21.99 33.07
CA ALA A 33 -60.86 -21.27 31.85
C ALA A 33 -59.58 -20.81 31.11
N PRO A 34 -59.54 -20.81 29.76
CA PRO A 34 -58.36 -20.36 29.04
C PRO A 34 -58.06 -18.92 29.46
N MET A 35 -56.91 -18.72 30.11
CA MET A 35 -56.42 -17.41 30.54
C MET A 35 -56.29 -16.52 29.31
N GLN A 36 -57.11 -15.48 29.25
CA GLN A 36 -57.09 -14.51 28.16
C GLN A 36 -55.99 -13.49 28.40
N TRP A 37 -55.16 -13.28 27.39
CA TRP A 37 -54.08 -12.32 27.39
C TRP A 37 -54.40 -11.15 26.48
N TYR A 38 -53.95 -9.98 26.90
CA TYR A 38 -53.97 -8.74 26.12
C TYR A 38 -52.53 -8.22 26.02
N TYR A 39 -52.17 -7.64 24.89
CA TYR A 39 -50.84 -7.07 24.69
C TYR A 39 -50.91 -5.74 23.92
N VAL A 40 -49.89 -4.90 24.11
CA VAL A 40 -49.74 -3.64 23.39
C VAL A 40 -48.53 -3.75 22.48
N SER A 41 -48.76 -3.79 21.17
CA SER A 41 -47.71 -3.80 20.14
C SER A 41 -47.88 -2.57 19.26
N GLY A 42 -46.82 -1.78 19.10
CA GLY A 42 -46.86 -0.53 18.32
C GLY A 42 -47.81 0.55 18.89
N GLY A 43 -48.11 0.51 20.19
CA GLY A 43 -48.98 1.47 20.87
C GLY A 43 -50.49 1.18 20.78
N VAL A 44 -50.89 0.05 20.17
CA VAL A 44 -52.31 -0.37 20.07
C VAL A 44 -52.53 -1.63 20.92
N GLN A 45 -53.56 -1.61 21.77
CA GLN A 45 -53.98 -2.76 22.56
C GLN A 45 -54.67 -3.80 21.67
N GLN A 46 -54.21 -5.04 21.75
CA GLN A 46 -54.71 -6.19 21.00
C GLN A 46 -55.02 -7.36 21.95
N GLY A 47 -56.07 -8.12 21.64
CA GLY A 47 -56.56 -9.24 22.46
C GLY A 47 -58.09 -9.37 22.39
N PRO A 48 -58.68 -10.42 23.00
CA PRO A 48 -58.01 -11.46 23.81
C PRO A 48 -57.34 -12.53 22.94
N VAL A 49 -56.11 -12.91 23.31
CA VAL A 49 -55.39 -14.06 22.75
C VAL A 49 -55.14 -15.11 23.83
N ASP A 50 -55.01 -16.38 23.46
CA ASP A 50 -54.62 -17.42 24.42
C ASP A 50 -53.09 -17.42 24.66
N GLU A 51 -52.64 -18.11 25.70
CA GLU A 51 -51.23 -18.16 26.07
C GLU A 51 -50.35 -18.79 24.97
N ALA A 52 -50.88 -19.76 24.22
CA ALA A 52 -50.15 -20.43 23.16
C ALA A 52 -49.90 -19.49 21.97
N GLU A 53 -50.87 -18.65 21.65
CA GLU A 53 -50.82 -17.57 20.67
C GLU A 53 -49.82 -16.48 21.09
N LEU A 54 -49.87 -16.05 22.35
CA LEU A 54 -48.93 -15.05 22.88
C LEU A 54 -47.47 -15.53 22.79
N ARG A 55 -47.22 -16.80 23.14
CA ARG A 55 -45.90 -17.44 22.99
C ARG A 55 -45.49 -17.62 21.52
N ARG A 56 -46.45 -17.71 20.59
CA ARG A 56 -46.16 -17.74 19.15
C ARG A 56 -45.73 -16.35 18.67
N LEU A 57 -46.43 -15.30 19.09
CA LEU A 57 -46.12 -13.90 18.77
C LEU A 57 -44.75 -13.45 19.32
N ALA A 58 -44.40 -13.90 20.53
CA ALA A 58 -43.07 -13.67 21.11
C ALA A 58 -41.96 -14.37 20.30
N ARG A 59 -42.21 -15.58 19.78
CA ARG A 59 -41.25 -16.32 18.94
C ARG A 59 -41.15 -15.79 17.51
N SER A 60 -42.23 -15.28 16.94
CA SER A 60 -42.26 -14.74 15.58
C SER A 60 -41.82 -13.27 15.49
N GLY A 61 -41.49 -12.62 16.62
CA GLY A 61 -41.07 -11.22 16.68
C GLY A 61 -42.21 -10.19 16.57
N GLY A 62 -43.47 -10.64 16.64
CA GLY A 62 -44.65 -9.78 16.64
C GLY A 62 -44.93 -9.09 18.00
N LEU A 63 -44.36 -9.64 19.08
CA LEU A 63 -44.34 -9.06 20.41
C LEU A 63 -42.88 -8.80 20.81
N GLN A 64 -42.51 -7.55 21.04
CA GLN A 64 -41.17 -7.16 21.46
C GLN A 64 -41.00 -7.34 22.98
N PRO A 65 -39.78 -7.58 23.48
CA PRO A 65 -39.51 -7.68 24.92
C PRO A 65 -39.92 -6.41 25.71
N SER A 66 -39.96 -5.26 25.05
CA SER A 66 -40.37 -3.97 25.60
C SER A 66 -41.89 -3.75 25.63
N ASP A 67 -42.67 -4.59 24.96
CA ASP A 67 -44.12 -4.45 24.87
C ASP A 67 -44.79 -4.80 26.20
N TYR A 68 -45.99 -4.29 26.44
CA TYR A 68 -46.74 -4.55 27.66
C TYR A 68 -47.75 -5.67 27.44
N VAL A 69 -47.86 -6.58 28.41
CA VAL A 69 -48.81 -7.69 28.43
C VAL A 69 -49.63 -7.67 29.72
N TRP A 70 -50.85 -8.15 29.63
CA TRP A 70 -51.79 -8.20 30.75
C TRP A 70 -52.65 -9.46 30.67
N ASN A 71 -52.98 -10.01 31.84
CA ASN A 71 -53.95 -11.07 32.02
C ASN A 71 -54.64 -10.90 33.38
N GLU A 72 -55.68 -11.69 33.65
CA GLU A 72 -56.43 -11.61 34.90
C GLU A 72 -55.59 -11.91 36.17
N SER A 73 -54.50 -12.67 36.06
CA SER A 73 -53.62 -12.99 37.19
C SER A 73 -52.68 -11.85 37.59
N LEU A 74 -52.48 -10.86 36.72
CA LEU A 74 -51.62 -9.69 36.96
C LEU A 74 -52.36 -8.53 37.66
N GLY A 75 -53.67 -8.68 37.92
CA GLY A 75 -54.49 -7.66 38.61
C GLY A 75 -54.68 -6.41 37.75
N GLU A 76 -54.51 -5.21 38.30
CA GLU A 76 -54.68 -3.94 37.55
C GLU A 76 -53.41 -3.47 36.80
N ARG A 77 -52.32 -4.24 36.84
CA ARG A 77 -51.02 -3.81 36.32
C ARG A 77 -50.62 -4.52 35.04
N TRP A 78 -50.24 -3.74 34.03
CA TRP A 78 -49.57 -4.25 32.83
C TRP A 78 -48.12 -4.59 33.17
N ALA A 79 -47.68 -5.80 32.82
CA ALA A 79 -46.30 -6.24 32.99
C ALA A 79 -45.54 -6.08 31.65
N ARG A 80 -44.22 -5.88 31.69
CA ARG A 80 -43.44 -5.96 30.46
C ARG A 80 -43.38 -7.40 29.99
N ALA A 81 -43.44 -7.61 28.68
CA ALA A 81 -43.41 -8.94 28.09
C ALA A 81 -42.13 -9.70 28.52
N ALA A 82 -41.00 -9.01 28.66
CA ALA A 82 -39.74 -9.58 29.15
C ALA A 82 -39.78 -10.05 30.62
N GLU A 83 -40.68 -9.52 31.44
CA GLU A 83 -40.81 -9.86 32.87
C GLU A 83 -41.65 -11.12 33.09
N VAL A 84 -42.41 -11.55 32.08
CA VAL A 84 -43.21 -12.78 32.14
C VAL A 84 -42.29 -13.98 31.95
N GLU A 85 -42.11 -14.74 33.01
CA GLU A 85 -41.21 -15.90 33.06
C GLU A 85 -41.58 -16.94 31.99
N GLY A 86 -40.62 -17.23 31.10
CA GLY A 86 -40.80 -18.22 30.03
C GLY A 86 -41.58 -17.75 28.81
N LEU A 87 -41.92 -16.45 28.67
CA LEU A 87 -42.57 -15.90 27.46
C LEU A 87 -41.60 -15.76 26.28
N PHE A 88 -40.36 -15.38 26.56
CA PHE A 88 -39.27 -15.31 25.57
C PHE A 88 -38.28 -16.46 25.79
N PRO A 89 -37.68 -17.01 24.72
CA PRO A 89 -36.49 -17.84 24.85
C PRO A 89 -35.42 -17.07 25.62
N PRO A 90 -34.57 -17.71 26.45
CA PRO A 90 -33.42 -17.04 27.04
C PRO A 90 -32.65 -16.36 25.91
N ALA A 91 -32.33 -15.08 26.09
CA ALA A 91 -31.66 -14.27 25.07
C ALA A 91 -30.47 -15.07 24.56
N ALA A 92 -30.51 -15.44 23.27
CA ALA A 92 -29.37 -16.04 22.62
C ALA A 92 -28.21 -15.06 22.83
N GLU A 93 -27.18 -15.54 23.53
CA GLU A 93 -25.93 -14.81 23.69
C GLU A 93 -25.55 -14.30 22.29
N PRO A 94 -25.29 -12.98 22.13
CA PRO A 94 -24.90 -12.47 20.82
C PRO A 94 -23.75 -13.36 20.34
N PRO A 95 -23.80 -13.89 19.10
CA PRO A 95 -22.69 -14.69 18.59
C PRO A 95 -21.43 -13.90 18.86
N PRO A 96 -20.36 -14.54 19.39
CA PRO A 96 -19.15 -13.85 19.77
C PRO A 96 -18.80 -12.90 18.64
N PRO A 97 -18.51 -11.61 18.93
CA PRO A 97 -18.27 -10.63 17.89
C PRO A 97 -17.30 -11.25 16.91
N VAL A 98 -17.75 -11.45 15.66
CA VAL A 98 -16.87 -11.93 14.60
C VAL A 98 -15.68 -10.98 14.67
N PRO A 99 -14.46 -11.48 14.95
CA PRO A 99 -13.33 -10.60 15.11
C PRO A 99 -13.27 -9.72 13.86
N PRO A 100 -13.11 -8.40 14.01
CA PRO A 100 -12.99 -7.53 12.85
C PRO A 100 -11.94 -8.14 11.90
N PRO A 101 -12.22 -8.22 10.59
CA PRO A 101 -11.27 -8.77 9.63
C PRO A 101 -9.89 -8.14 9.89
N PRO A 102 -8.81 -8.95 9.92
CA PRO A 102 -7.64 -8.61 10.67
C PRO A 102 -6.81 -7.55 9.96
N ALA A 103 -7.08 -6.28 10.22
CA ALA A 103 -6.04 -5.25 10.11
C ALA A 103 -5.00 -5.42 11.23
N ALA A 104 -5.37 -6.04 12.36
CA ALA A 104 -4.48 -6.30 13.51
C ALA A 104 -3.82 -7.70 13.49
N ALA A 105 -4.55 -8.77 13.14
CA ALA A 105 -3.97 -10.13 13.14
C ALA A 105 -3.05 -10.41 11.93
N PHE A 106 -3.02 -9.51 10.95
CA PHE A 106 -2.13 -9.61 9.81
C PHE A 106 -0.63 -9.52 10.19
N TRP A 107 -0.35 -8.98 11.38
CA TRP A 107 1.01 -8.69 11.86
C TRP A 107 1.52 -9.68 12.93
N GLU A 108 0.83 -10.80 13.15
CA GLU A 108 1.29 -11.83 14.08
C GLU A 108 2.55 -12.54 13.53
N ARG A 109 3.65 -12.50 14.30
CA ARG A 109 4.97 -12.95 13.85
C ARG A 109 5.25 -14.41 14.19
N PRO A 110 5.50 -15.29 13.21
CA PRO A 110 6.18 -16.55 13.48
C PRO A 110 7.71 -16.35 13.56
N GLY A 111 8.30 -16.72 14.72
CA GLY A 111 9.66 -17.26 14.89
C GLY A 111 10.90 -16.51 14.35
N SER A 112 11.57 -15.75 15.23
CA SER A 112 13.02 -15.47 15.47
C SER A 112 14.14 -15.47 14.40
N GLU A 113 13.96 -15.90 13.14
CA GLU A 113 15.04 -15.84 12.14
C GLU A 113 14.84 -14.70 11.14
N ILE A 114 15.89 -13.90 10.93
CA ILE A 114 15.87 -12.82 9.94
C ILE A 114 15.86 -13.45 8.54
N SER A 115 14.72 -13.36 7.87
CA SER A 115 14.46 -13.91 6.54
C SER A 115 14.03 -12.82 5.55
N CYS A 116 14.55 -12.90 4.32
CA CYS A 116 14.18 -12.00 3.23
C CYS A 116 12.86 -12.42 2.56
N THR A 117 12.46 -13.69 2.64
CA THR A 117 11.29 -14.22 1.92
C THR A 117 10.01 -14.17 2.75
N ALA A 118 10.12 -14.32 4.08
CA ALA A 118 8.96 -14.28 4.97
C ALA A 118 8.12 -12.99 4.83
N PRO A 119 8.73 -11.78 4.71
CA PRO A 119 8.00 -10.53 4.49
C PRO A 119 7.21 -10.44 3.19
N VAL A 120 7.50 -11.25 2.17
CA VAL A 120 6.88 -11.10 0.84
C VAL A 120 5.38 -11.38 0.90
N GLY A 121 4.97 -12.46 1.56
CA GLY A 121 3.55 -12.79 1.74
C GLY A 121 2.83 -11.73 2.57
N ALA A 122 3.48 -11.27 3.64
CA ALA A 122 2.95 -10.20 4.49
C ALA A 122 2.80 -8.86 3.70
N ALA A 123 3.80 -8.47 2.92
CA ALA A 123 3.70 -7.27 2.11
C ALA A 123 2.60 -7.37 1.04
N TRP A 124 2.43 -8.54 0.44
CA TRP A 124 1.44 -8.78 -0.61
C TRP A 124 0.00 -8.71 -0.10
N GLU A 125 -0.30 -9.41 1.00
CA GLU A 125 -1.64 -9.37 1.58
C GLU A 125 -1.95 -7.99 2.19
N GLY A 126 -0.98 -7.31 2.80
CA GLY A 126 -1.14 -5.94 3.30
C GLY A 126 -1.41 -4.94 2.16
N MET A 127 -0.69 -5.06 1.04
CA MET A 127 -0.96 -4.28 -0.18
C MET A 127 -2.40 -4.52 -0.66
N LYS A 128 -2.85 -5.77 -0.67
CA LYS A 128 -4.22 -6.11 -1.06
C LYS A 128 -5.27 -5.54 -0.10
N ALA A 129 -5.00 -5.58 1.20
CA ALA A 129 -5.89 -5.03 2.21
C ALA A 129 -6.07 -3.52 2.01
N ILE A 130 -4.98 -2.77 1.90
CA ILE A 130 -5.01 -1.30 1.75
C ILE A 130 -5.67 -0.89 0.44
N LEU A 131 -5.31 -1.53 -0.68
CA LEU A 131 -5.69 -1.07 -2.01
C LEU A 131 -7.01 -1.64 -2.52
N PHE A 132 -7.35 -2.88 -2.17
CA PHE A 132 -8.46 -3.60 -2.79
C PHE A 132 -9.56 -4.04 -1.80
N ARG A 133 -9.41 -3.81 -0.48
CA ARG A 133 -10.38 -4.28 0.54
C ARG A 133 -10.67 -3.23 1.64
N PRO A 134 -11.65 -2.33 1.45
CA PRO A 134 -12.52 -2.17 0.28
C PRO A 134 -11.83 -1.40 -0.85
N PHE A 135 -12.22 -1.68 -2.09
CA PHE A 135 -11.77 -0.90 -3.24
C PHE A 135 -12.52 0.43 -3.30
N ASP A 136 -11.78 1.53 -3.16
CA ASP A 136 -12.29 2.89 -3.26
C ASP A 136 -11.41 3.70 -4.23
N LEU A 137 -12.01 4.20 -5.31
CA LEU A 137 -11.30 4.96 -6.34
C LEU A 137 -10.74 6.29 -5.81
N GLY A 138 -11.47 6.97 -4.92
CA GLY A 138 -11.01 8.20 -4.28
C GLY A 138 -9.77 7.95 -3.42
N LYS A 139 -9.79 6.88 -2.61
CA LYS A 139 -8.63 6.41 -1.86
C LYS A 139 -7.44 6.11 -2.78
N TRP A 140 -7.70 5.44 -3.89
CA TRP A 140 -6.68 5.07 -4.87
C TRP A 140 -5.97 6.31 -5.45
N PHE A 141 -6.72 7.31 -5.93
CA PHE A 141 -6.12 8.53 -6.46
C PHE A 141 -5.43 9.37 -5.39
N LEU A 142 -6.02 9.53 -4.19
CA LEU A 142 -5.40 10.29 -3.10
C LEU A 142 -4.10 9.65 -2.60
N LEU A 143 -4.07 8.33 -2.44
CA LEU A 143 -2.85 7.58 -2.12
C LEU A 143 -1.83 7.71 -3.26
N GLY A 144 -2.31 7.69 -4.51
CA GLY A 144 -1.53 7.93 -5.72
C GLY A 144 -0.81 9.27 -5.73
N VAL A 145 -1.47 10.35 -5.26
CA VAL A 145 -0.80 11.65 -5.07
C VAL A 145 0.36 11.53 -4.09
N SER A 146 0.16 10.91 -2.93
CA SER A 146 1.25 10.75 -1.95
C SER A 146 2.39 9.85 -2.46
N ALA A 147 2.08 8.80 -3.20
CA ALA A 147 3.07 7.92 -3.85
C ALA A 147 3.85 8.67 -4.93
N TRP A 148 3.18 9.40 -5.81
CA TRP A 148 3.80 10.24 -6.84
C TRP A 148 4.71 11.30 -6.24
N LEU A 149 4.25 11.98 -5.18
CA LEU A 149 5.08 12.93 -4.43
C LEU A 149 6.31 12.23 -3.84
N ALA A 150 6.19 11.02 -3.31
CA ALA A 150 7.30 10.28 -2.73
C ALA A 150 8.38 9.86 -3.77
N THR A 151 7.98 9.65 -5.03
CA THR A 151 8.88 9.22 -6.14
C THR A 151 9.22 10.34 -7.13
N LEU A 152 8.85 11.58 -6.82
CA LEU A 152 8.96 12.72 -7.73
C LEU A 152 10.43 13.01 -8.06
N GLY A 153 10.80 12.88 -9.34
CA GLY A 153 12.17 13.08 -9.81
C GLY A 153 13.13 11.91 -9.54
N GLU A 154 12.64 10.72 -9.14
CA GLU A 154 13.47 9.49 -9.01
C GLU A 154 13.68 8.75 -10.35
N GLY A 155 12.92 9.12 -11.40
CA GLY A 155 13.18 8.69 -12.77
C GLY A 155 14.23 9.59 -13.41
N GLY A 156 15.46 9.09 -13.54
CA GLY A 156 16.48 9.75 -14.35
C GLY A 156 15.99 9.85 -15.80
N GLY A 157 15.55 11.05 -16.19
CA GLY A 157 15.21 11.34 -17.57
C GLY A 157 16.46 11.25 -18.42
N SER A 158 16.69 10.08 -19.03
CA SER A 158 17.60 10.00 -20.17
C SER A 158 16.90 10.74 -21.31
N PHE A 159 17.25 12.02 -21.51
CA PHE A 159 16.92 12.73 -22.74
C PHE A 159 17.70 12.07 -23.87
N ASN A 160 17.15 10.98 -24.38
CA ASN A 160 17.61 10.35 -25.60
C ASN A 160 17.16 11.31 -26.72
N PHE A 161 18.03 12.27 -27.05
CA PHE A 161 17.82 13.06 -28.25
C PHE A 161 17.72 12.08 -29.41
N PRO A 162 16.62 12.08 -30.19
CA PRO A 162 16.55 11.26 -31.39
C PRO A 162 17.79 11.54 -32.21
N ASN A 163 18.55 10.48 -32.52
CA ASN A 163 19.72 10.59 -33.35
C ASN A 163 19.27 11.08 -34.74
N LEU A 164 19.32 12.39 -34.97
CA LEU A 164 18.92 13.06 -36.22
C LEU A 164 19.79 12.61 -37.41
N ALA A 165 20.84 11.83 -37.16
CA ALA A 165 21.76 11.33 -38.17
C ALA A 165 21.13 10.36 -39.19
N GLU A 166 19.98 9.74 -38.91
CA GLU A 166 19.38 8.76 -39.83
C GLU A 166 18.32 9.34 -40.79
N ARG A 167 17.98 10.64 -40.72
CA ARG A 167 16.86 11.18 -41.52
C ARG A 167 17.12 12.51 -42.25
N GLY A 168 18.14 12.57 -43.10
CA GLY A 168 18.01 13.40 -44.31
C GLY A 168 19.29 13.95 -44.92
N GLU A 169 19.54 13.55 -46.18
CA GLU A 169 20.43 14.22 -47.15
C GLU A 169 19.94 15.64 -47.56
N GLY A 170 19.32 16.39 -46.65
CA GLY A 170 18.78 17.73 -46.92
C GLY A 170 18.43 18.55 -45.68
N VAL A 171 18.18 17.88 -44.54
CA VAL A 171 18.00 18.56 -43.24
C VAL A 171 19.34 19.14 -42.78
N GLU A 172 20.47 18.48 -43.02
CA GLU A 172 21.79 18.95 -42.58
C GLU A 172 22.20 20.28 -43.24
N GLU A 173 21.83 20.51 -44.49
CA GLU A 173 22.11 21.78 -45.19
C GLU A 173 21.20 22.92 -44.72
N GLU A 174 19.92 22.64 -44.45
CA GLU A 174 18.95 23.61 -43.90
C GLU A 174 19.29 23.95 -42.43
N PHE A 175 19.53 22.94 -41.61
CA PHE A 175 19.93 23.09 -40.21
C PHE A 175 21.30 23.76 -40.11
N GLY A 176 22.22 23.48 -41.03
CA GLY A 176 23.52 24.15 -41.12
C GLY A 176 23.42 25.64 -41.46
N LYS A 177 22.50 26.04 -42.35
CA LYS A 177 22.21 27.46 -42.65
C LYS A 177 21.56 28.16 -41.44
N VAL A 178 20.60 27.52 -40.79
CA VAL A 178 19.94 28.04 -39.57
C VAL A 178 20.95 28.14 -38.41
N LEU A 179 21.80 27.14 -38.21
CA LEU A 179 22.87 27.15 -37.21
C LEU A 179 23.94 28.21 -37.52
N GLY A 180 24.28 28.43 -38.80
CA GLY A 180 25.20 29.48 -39.21
C GLY A 180 24.66 30.89 -38.96
N GLN A 181 23.39 31.13 -39.30
CA GLN A 181 22.70 32.39 -39.00
C GLN A 181 22.53 32.59 -37.48
N ALA A 182 22.12 31.56 -36.76
CA ALA A 182 22.01 31.58 -35.30
C ALA A 182 23.38 31.79 -34.64
N ALA A 183 24.45 31.16 -35.10
CA ALA A 183 25.79 31.33 -34.56
C ALA A 183 26.31 32.77 -34.73
N THR A 184 25.97 33.41 -35.85
CA THR A 184 26.34 34.81 -36.10
C THR A 184 25.57 35.76 -35.18
N TRP A 185 24.27 35.48 -34.96
CA TRP A 185 23.42 36.21 -34.02
C TRP A 185 23.80 35.98 -32.55
N ILE A 186 24.14 34.75 -32.18
CA ILE A 186 24.61 34.35 -30.83
C ILE A 186 25.94 35.03 -30.51
N LYS A 187 26.86 35.14 -31.47
CA LYS A 187 28.11 35.89 -31.28
C LYS A 187 27.85 37.38 -31.03
N LEU A 188 26.86 37.97 -31.71
CA LEU A 188 26.48 39.37 -31.55
C LEU A 188 25.75 39.65 -30.22
N HIS A 189 24.99 38.67 -29.71
CA HIS A 189 24.20 38.76 -28.47
C HIS A 189 24.70 37.81 -27.37
N LEU A 190 26.00 37.55 -27.32
CA LEU A 190 26.60 36.53 -26.44
C LEU A 190 26.26 36.75 -24.97
N ALA A 191 26.20 38.01 -24.51
CA ALA A 191 25.82 38.35 -23.15
C ALA A 191 24.33 38.05 -22.84
N LEU A 192 23.42 38.27 -23.80
CA LEU A 192 21.99 37.98 -23.63
C LEU A 192 21.72 36.47 -23.69
N VAL A 193 22.34 35.77 -24.64
CA VAL A 193 22.22 34.31 -24.77
C VAL A 193 22.86 33.63 -23.56
N GLY A 194 24.05 34.07 -23.15
CA GLY A 194 24.71 33.59 -21.94
C GLY A 194 23.89 33.86 -20.68
N GLY A 195 23.32 35.07 -20.57
CA GLY A 195 22.42 35.44 -19.48
C GLY A 195 21.15 34.58 -19.43
N LEU A 196 20.52 34.32 -20.58
CA LEU A 196 19.35 33.46 -20.67
C LEU A 196 19.67 32.01 -20.29
N ILE A 197 20.78 31.46 -20.78
CA ILE A 197 21.22 30.10 -20.42
C ILE A 197 21.50 30.02 -18.91
N ALA A 198 22.23 30.98 -18.35
CA ALA A 198 22.48 31.03 -16.91
C ALA A 198 21.17 31.12 -16.10
N ALA A 199 20.22 31.95 -16.53
CA ALA A 199 18.91 32.07 -15.89
C ALA A 199 18.11 30.76 -15.95
N LEU A 200 18.10 30.08 -17.09
CA LEU A 200 17.43 28.77 -17.26
C LEU A 200 18.09 27.69 -16.40
N LEU A 201 19.42 27.66 -16.31
CA LEU A 201 20.15 26.74 -15.45
C LEU A 201 19.86 26.98 -13.96
N LEU A 202 19.84 28.25 -13.53
CA LEU A 202 19.48 28.62 -12.16
C LEU A 202 18.03 28.26 -11.84
N LEU A 203 17.10 28.50 -12.77
CA LEU A 203 15.70 28.10 -12.62
C LEU A 203 15.56 26.58 -12.52
N GLY A 204 16.26 25.83 -13.38
CA GLY A 204 16.27 24.37 -13.35
C GLY A 204 16.83 23.82 -12.04
N LEU A 205 17.91 24.40 -11.52
CA LEU A 205 18.48 24.05 -10.22
C LEU A 205 17.50 24.34 -9.08
N ALA A 206 16.88 25.52 -9.08
CA ALA A 206 15.89 25.89 -8.08
C ALA A 206 14.68 24.95 -8.11
N LEU A 207 14.16 24.63 -9.30
CA LEU A 207 13.06 23.68 -9.47
C LEU A 207 13.46 22.28 -9.00
N GLY A 208 14.67 21.82 -9.33
CA GLY A 208 15.19 20.54 -8.86
C GLY A 208 15.29 20.45 -7.33
N LEU A 209 15.73 21.52 -6.67
CA LEU A 209 15.76 21.60 -5.21
C LEU A 209 14.36 21.58 -4.59
N VAL A 210 13.39 22.30 -5.20
CA VAL A 210 11.99 22.28 -4.77
C VAL A 210 11.38 20.89 -4.95
N VAL A 211 11.63 20.23 -6.08
CA VAL A 211 11.19 18.85 -6.33
C VAL A 211 11.80 17.89 -5.31
N MET A 212 13.10 17.99 -5.03
CA MET A 212 13.75 17.16 -4.02
C MET A 212 13.19 17.40 -2.61
N TRP A 213 12.90 18.65 -2.26
CA TRP A 213 12.25 19.00 -0.99
C TRP A 213 10.85 18.41 -0.90
N LEU A 214 10.05 18.58 -1.94
CA LEU A 214 8.69 18.04 -2.04
C LEU A 214 8.71 16.52 -1.95
N ARG A 215 9.68 15.86 -2.58
CA ARG A 215 9.91 14.41 -2.50
C ARG A 215 10.13 13.92 -1.08
N CYS A 216 11.01 14.59 -0.33
CA CYS A 216 11.28 14.23 1.06
C CYS A 216 10.02 14.32 1.94
N ARG A 217 9.14 15.27 1.64
CA ARG A 217 7.85 15.45 2.34
C ARG A 217 6.84 14.39 1.92
N GLY A 218 6.77 14.08 0.63
CA GLY A 218 5.97 13.02 0.06
C GLY A 218 6.25 11.66 0.68
N LYS A 219 7.53 11.34 0.95
CA LYS A 219 7.93 10.07 1.60
C LYS A 219 7.27 9.84 2.96
N PHE A 220 7.15 10.88 3.79
CA PHE A 220 6.48 10.77 5.09
C PHE A 220 4.96 10.69 4.95
N MET A 221 4.35 11.45 4.04
CA MET A 221 2.91 11.36 3.78
C MET A 221 2.51 9.98 3.26
N PHE A 222 3.28 9.44 2.31
CA PHE A 222 3.01 8.12 1.74
C PHE A 222 3.18 7.03 2.79
N LEU A 223 4.28 7.05 3.56
CA LEU A 223 4.49 6.12 4.66
C LEU A 223 3.33 6.16 5.66
N ASP A 224 2.93 7.36 6.06
CA ASP A 224 1.88 7.56 7.04
C ASP A 224 0.51 7.04 6.55
N ASN A 225 0.15 7.34 5.30
CA ASN A 225 -1.06 6.85 4.65
C ASN A 225 -1.07 5.32 4.53
N VAL A 226 0.08 4.71 4.23
CA VAL A 226 0.22 3.24 4.14
C VAL A 226 0.14 2.57 5.52
N VAL A 227 0.79 3.13 6.55
CA VAL A 227 0.84 2.51 7.89
C VAL A 227 -0.50 2.64 8.62
N ARG A 228 -1.17 3.79 8.50
CA ARG A 228 -2.42 4.07 9.23
C ARG A 228 -3.68 3.80 8.40
N ASP A 229 -3.51 3.30 7.18
CA ASP A 229 -4.59 3.11 6.20
C ASP A 229 -5.50 4.35 6.03
N ARG A 230 -4.88 5.53 5.90
CA ARG A 230 -5.57 6.82 5.73
C ARG A 230 -5.18 7.52 4.45
N THR A 231 -5.95 8.52 4.04
CA THR A 231 -5.74 9.30 2.80
C THR A 231 -5.60 10.79 3.08
N GLU A 232 -4.84 11.12 4.13
CA GLU A 232 -4.69 12.49 4.59
C GLU A 232 -3.45 13.14 3.96
N ILE A 233 -3.62 14.31 3.36
CA ILE A 233 -2.52 15.07 2.76
C ILE A 233 -2.06 16.17 3.72
N GLY A 234 -3.01 16.95 4.24
CA GLY A 234 -2.71 18.16 5.02
C GLY A 234 -2.17 17.90 6.43
N ALA A 235 -2.68 16.88 7.14
CA ALA A 235 -2.24 16.58 8.50
C ALA A 235 -0.80 16.02 8.53
N PRO A 236 -0.46 14.96 7.77
CA PRO A 236 0.91 14.42 7.77
C PRO A 236 1.93 15.41 7.21
N TRP A 237 1.51 16.27 6.26
CA TRP A 237 2.34 17.38 5.81
C TRP A 237 2.76 18.24 6.99
N ARG A 238 1.84 18.82 7.77
CA ARG A 238 2.25 19.70 8.87
C ARG A 238 2.98 18.95 9.99
N GLU A 239 2.54 17.74 10.29
CA GLU A 239 3.05 16.92 11.38
C GLU A 239 4.51 16.47 11.20
N PHE A 240 4.93 16.14 9.97
CA PHE A 240 6.29 15.64 9.67
C PHE A 240 7.19 16.70 9.00
N ALA A 241 6.92 17.99 9.22
CA ALA A 241 7.67 19.09 8.61
C ALA A 241 9.14 19.13 9.05
N ARG A 242 9.39 18.87 10.33
CA ARG A 242 10.74 18.89 10.90
C ARG A 242 11.58 17.74 10.36
N GLU A 243 11.02 16.55 10.30
CA GLU A 243 11.63 15.31 9.84
C GLU A 243 11.89 15.39 8.34
N GLY A 244 10.91 15.85 7.55
CA GLY A 244 11.05 16.11 6.12
C GLY A 244 12.18 17.10 5.79
N ASN A 245 12.28 18.21 6.54
CA ASN A 245 13.36 19.19 6.35
C ASN A 245 14.73 18.64 6.76
N SER A 246 14.79 17.76 7.75
CA SER A 246 16.02 17.06 8.15
C SER A 246 16.47 16.09 7.07
N LEU A 247 15.53 15.30 6.52
CA LEU A 247 15.78 14.37 5.41
C LEU A 247 16.24 15.11 4.15
N PHE A 248 15.63 16.25 3.82
CA PHE A 248 16.04 17.09 2.70
C PHE A 248 17.49 17.55 2.82
N LYS A 249 17.88 18.10 3.99
CA LYS A 249 19.27 18.52 4.23
C LYS A 249 20.26 17.36 4.10
N TRP A 250 19.93 16.21 4.69
CA TRP A 250 20.77 15.02 4.59
C TRP A 250 20.92 14.57 3.13
N THR A 251 19.81 14.53 2.39
CA THR A 251 19.78 14.12 0.97
C THR A 251 20.57 15.10 0.10
N LEU A 252 20.48 16.41 0.36
CA LEU A 252 21.26 17.43 -0.35
C LEU A 252 22.77 17.25 -0.12
N VAL A 253 23.18 17.06 1.14
CA VAL A 253 24.59 16.82 1.48
C VAL A 253 25.08 15.52 0.85
N TYR A 254 24.29 14.45 0.94
CA TYR A 254 24.60 13.17 0.31
C TYR A 254 24.77 13.31 -1.21
N LEU A 255 23.85 14.01 -1.89
CA LEU A 255 23.93 14.28 -3.32
C LEU A 255 25.19 15.08 -3.69
N LEU A 256 25.53 16.11 -2.91
CA LEU A 256 26.74 16.91 -3.13
C LEU A 256 28.02 16.08 -2.96
N VAL A 257 28.09 15.25 -1.92
CA VAL A 257 29.24 14.36 -1.69
C VAL A 257 29.37 13.35 -2.83
N CYS A 258 28.27 12.73 -3.26
CA CYS A 258 28.28 11.82 -4.41
C CYS A 258 28.72 12.53 -5.70
N LEU A 259 28.23 13.75 -5.94
CA LEU A 259 28.61 14.56 -7.11
C LEU A 259 30.12 14.85 -7.13
N LEU A 260 30.70 15.23 -5.98
CA LEU A 260 32.14 15.49 -5.87
C LEU A 260 32.99 14.25 -6.14
N ILE A 261 32.57 13.08 -5.63
CA ILE A 261 33.25 11.81 -5.88
C ILE A 261 33.15 11.41 -7.35
N VAL A 262 31.96 11.53 -7.95
CA VAL A 262 31.74 11.29 -9.38
C VAL A 262 32.63 12.20 -10.23
N LEU A 263 32.71 13.49 -9.92
CA LEU A 263 33.57 14.42 -10.64
C LEU A 263 35.05 14.03 -10.51
N ALA A 264 35.50 13.65 -9.31
CA ALA A 264 36.86 13.17 -9.10
C ALA A 264 37.17 11.89 -9.90
N LEU A 265 36.24 10.94 -9.94
CA LEU A 265 36.37 9.72 -10.75
C LEU A 265 36.37 10.00 -12.25
N ILE A 266 35.56 10.96 -12.73
CA ILE A 266 35.58 11.43 -14.12
C ILE A 266 36.96 12.01 -14.45
N VAL A 267 37.47 12.92 -13.62
CA VAL A 267 38.81 13.52 -13.81
C VAL A 267 39.89 12.43 -13.83
N ALA A 268 39.85 11.48 -12.90
CA ALA A 268 40.78 10.34 -12.88
C ALA A 268 40.68 9.47 -14.14
N THR A 269 39.47 9.27 -14.67
CA THR A 269 39.21 8.54 -15.93
C THR A 269 39.78 9.29 -17.12
N VAL A 270 39.58 10.61 -17.20
CA VAL A 270 40.13 11.44 -18.27
C VAL A 270 41.67 11.41 -18.25
N LEU A 271 42.28 11.61 -17.09
CA LEU A 271 43.74 11.66 -16.95
C LEU A 271 44.40 10.28 -17.11
N GLY A 272 43.79 9.23 -16.55
CA GLY A 272 44.34 7.88 -16.53
C GLY A 272 44.10 7.07 -17.80
N ILE A 273 43.03 7.37 -18.55
CA ILE A 273 42.61 6.60 -19.74
C ILE A 273 42.57 7.48 -20.99
N VAL A 274 41.80 8.56 -20.98
CA VAL A 274 41.53 9.35 -22.20
C VAL A 274 42.79 10.05 -22.70
N VAL A 275 43.50 10.77 -21.83
CA VAL A 275 44.71 11.52 -22.21
C VAL A 275 45.82 10.60 -22.76
N PRO A 276 46.18 9.47 -22.13
CA PRO A 276 47.14 8.52 -22.70
C PRO A 276 46.72 7.96 -24.07
N CYS A 277 45.43 7.66 -24.25
CA CYS A 277 44.91 7.16 -25.51
C CYS A 277 45.03 8.20 -26.63
N VAL A 278 44.64 9.44 -26.39
CA VAL A 278 44.71 10.54 -27.38
C VAL A 278 46.15 10.95 -27.66
N ALA A 279 47.03 10.90 -26.66
CA ALA A 279 48.46 11.22 -26.82
C ALA A 279 49.25 10.14 -27.58
N GLY A 280 48.58 9.16 -28.22
CA GLY A 280 49.23 8.09 -28.98
C GLY A 280 49.99 7.07 -28.13
N ARG A 281 49.84 7.10 -26.79
CA ARG A 281 50.46 6.11 -25.89
C ARG A 281 49.74 4.76 -25.93
N GLY A 282 48.56 4.70 -26.53
CA GLY A 282 47.81 3.47 -26.82
C GLY A 282 47.40 2.66 -25.58
N TRP A 283 46.96 1.43 -25.83
CA TRP A 283 46.56 0.44 -24.82
C TRP A 283 47.78 -0.24 -24.18
N ARG A 284 48.61 0.53 -23.48
CA ARG A 284 49.72 0.00 -22.69
C ARG A 284 49.22 -0.64 -21.38
N ALA A 285 50.08 -1.46 -20.76
CA ALA A 285 49.79 -2.10 -19.48
C ALA A 285 49.30 -1.11 -18.40
N GLY A 286 49.86 0.11 -18.36
CA GLY A 286 49.40 1.17 -17.45
C GLY A 286 47.96 1.64 -17.71
N THR A 287 47.56 1.81 -18.97
CA THR A 287 46.19 2.20 -19.35
C THR A 287 45.20 1.07 -19.01
N LEU A 288 45.58 -0.19 -19.27
CA LEU A 288 44.75 -1.35 -18.93
C LEU A 288 44.57 -1.51 -17.41
N ALA A 289 45.64 -1.30 -16.63
CA ALA A 289 45.56 -1.28 -15.17
C ALA A 289 44.66 -0.13 -14.67
N ALA A 290 44.76 1.06 -15.28
CA ALA A 290 43.90 2.19 -14.94
C ALA A 290 42.42 1.89 -15.24
N VAL A 291 42.10 1.25 -16.37
CA VAL A 291 40.73 0.80 -16.71
C VAL A 291 40.21 -0.17 -15.65
N ALA A 292 40.99 -1.18 -15.25
CA ALA A 292 40.57 -2.15 -14.26
C ALA A 292 40.33 -1.50 -12.89
N VAL A 293 41.28 -0.69 -12.41
CA VAL A 293 41.19 -0.02 -11.10
C VAL A 293 40.03 0.97 -11.07
N LEU A 294 39.93 1.86 -12.06
CA LEU A 294 38.86 2.85 -12.13
C LEU A 294 37.50 2.18 -12.34
N GLY A 295 37.43 1.10 -13.12
CA GLY A 295 36.21 0.31 -13.28
C GLY A 295 35.72 -0.27 -11.94
N VAL A 296 36.62 -0.83 -11.14
CA VAL A 296 36.29 -1.32 -9.79
C VAL A 296 35.88 -0.17 -8.87
N LEU A 297 36.54 0.99 -8.94
CA LEU A 297 36.16 2.16 -8.14
C LEU A 297 34.78 2.71 -8.52
N TRP A 298 34.49 2.84 -9.82
CA TRP A 298 33.17 3.24 -10.32
C TRP A 298 32.08 2.26 -9.89
N LEU A 299 32.31 0.97 -10.07
CA LEU A 299 31.36 -0.07 -9.68
C LEU A 299 31.15 -0.08 -8.16
N GLY A 300 32.23 -0.07 -7.38
CA GLY A 300 32.17 -0.07 -5.92
C GLY A 300 31.47 1.17 -5.37
N PHE A 301 31.77 2.35 -5.91
CA PHE A 301 31.09 3.58 -5.54
C PHE A 301 29.61 3.55 -5.92
N GLY A 302 29.26 3.13 -7.14
CA GLY A 302 27.88 3.03 -7.60
C GLY A 302 27.05 2.09 -6.72
N VAL A 303 27.60 0.91 -6.39
CA VAL A 303 26.96 -0.04 -5.48
C VAL A 303 26.80 0.56 -4.09
N ALA A 304 27.84 1.16 -3.52
CA ALA A 304 27.77 1.78 -2.20
C ALA A 304 26.73 2.91 -2.15
N ALA A 305 26.69 3.77 -3.17
CA ALA A 305 25.71 4.85 -3.27
C ALA A 305 24.28 4.33 -3.42
N ALA A 306 24.06 3.26 -4.21
CA ALA A 306 22.76 2.63 -4.33
C ALA A 306 22.28 2.06 -2.99
N TYR A 307 23.15 1.36 -2.25
CA TYR A 307 22.81 0.80 -0.94
C TYR A 307 22.52 1.88 0.11
N VAL A 308 23.33 2.93 0.17
CA VAL A 308 23.10 4.05 1.11
C VAL A 308 21.77 4.75 0.83
N GLY A 309 21.48 5.02 -0.45
CA GLY A 309 20.19 5.59 -0.87
C GLY A 309 19.02 4.67 -0.53
N ARG A 310 19.16 3.36 -0.77
CA ARG A 310 18.12 2.37 -0.45
C ARG A 310 17.86 2.28 1.05
N PHE A 311 18.91 2.21 1.86
CA PHE A 311 18.78 2.15 3.31
C PHE A 311 18.17 3.42 3.90
N LEU A 312 18.48 4.59 3.32
CA LEU A 312 17.83 5.84 3.71
C LEU A 312 16.31 5.71 3.60
N GLU A 313 15.81 5.18 2.48
CA GLU A 313 14.37 5.08 2.23
C GLU A 313 13.70 3.99 3.05
N ASP A 314 14.33 2.82 3.17
CA ASP A 314 13.70 1.65 3.77
C ASP A 314 13.77 1.56 5.27
N PHE A 315 14.87 2.03 5.85
CA PHE A 315 15.13 1.86 7.27
C PHE A 315 15.14 3.20 7.98
N ILE A 316 15.79 4.22 7.40
CA ILE A 316 15.98 5.51 8.06
C ILE A 316 14.69 6.34 8.04
N VAL A 317 14.00 6.46 6.90
CA VAL A 317 12.70 7.16 6.85
C VAL A 317 11.67 6.58 7.83
N PRO A 318 11.44 5.25 7.90
CA PRO A 318 10.53 4.71 8.92
C PRO A 318 11.05 4.84 10.35
N ALA A 319 12.36 4.74 10.59
CA ALA A 319 12.92 5.03 11.91
C ALA A 319 12.69 6.50 12.33
N MET A 320 12.85 7.45 11.41
CA MET A 320 12.54 8.87 11.64
C MET A 320 11.05 9.09 11.93
N TYR A 321 10.17 8.40 11.19
CA TYR A 321 8.73 8.46 11.38
C TYR A 321 8.31 7.95 12.76
N ARG A 322 8.90 6.84 13.23
CA ARG A 322 8.61 6.25 14.54
C ARG A 322 9.19 7.08 15.68
N SER A 323 10.49 7.37 15.64
CA SER A 323 11.23 7.97 16.75
C SER A 323 11.21 9.49 16.76
N ARG A 324 10.58 10.14 15.77
CA ARG A 324 10.51 11.60 15.61
C ARG A 324 11.88 12.28 15.71
N CYS A 325 12.90 11.64 15.13
CA CYS A 325 14.29 12.07 15.21
C CYS A 325 14.81 12.58 13.86
N THR A 326 15.99 13.19 13.88
CA THR A 326 16.66 13.68 12.67
C THR A 326 17.27 12.53 11.86
N ALA A 327 17.49 12.73 10.56
CA ALA A 327 18.11 11.71 9.69
C ALA A 327 19.48 11.25 10.22
N THR A 328 20.28 12.18 10.75
CA THR A 328 21.59 11.86 11.33
C THR A 328 21.48 10.99 12.59
N GLU A 329 20.50 11.25 13.45
CA GLU A 329 20.25 10.44 14.65
C GLU A 329 19.75 9.04 14.28
N ALA A 330 18.85 8.94 13.30
CA ALA A 330 18.37 7.65 12.78
C ALA A 330 19.51 6.83 12.14
N TRP A 331 20.44 7.46 11.43
CA TRP A 331 21.64 6.76 10.95
C TRP A 331 22.55 6.29 12.07
N ARG A 332 22.70 7.09 13.14
CA ARG A 332 23.49 6.70 14.32
C ARG A 332 22.89 5.49 15.04
N SER A 333 21.57 5.43 15.18
CA SER A 333 20.89 4.28 15.78
C SER A 333 20.89 3.04 14.87
N PHE A 334 20.90 3.22 13.55
CA PHE A 334 20.96 2.11 12.59
C PHE A 334 22.38 1.52 12.42
N ARG A 335 23.44 2.32 12.60
CA ARG A 335 24.84 1.89 12.47
C ARG A 335 25.20 0.60 13.21
N PRO A 336 24.86 0.38 14.50
CA PRO A 336 25.19 -0.87 15.19
C PRO A 336 24.48 -2.09 14.56
N VAL A 337 23.24 -1.92 14.08
CA VAL A 337 22.50 -2.99 13.38
C VAL A 337 23.15 -3.31 12.05
N LEU A 338 23.56 -2.28 11.30
CA LEU A 338 24.30 -2.45 10.05
C LEU A 338 25.61 -3.21 10.25
N ALA A 339 26.35 -2.91 11.33
CA ALA A 339 27.59 -3.62 11.65
C ALA A 339 27.35 -5.08 12.09
N ALA A 340 26.31 -5.34 12.89
CA ALA A 340 26.00 -6.67 13.39
C ALA A 340 25.41 -7.61 12.31
N HIS A 341 24.68 -7.05 11.33
CA HIS A 341 23.92 -7.82 10.34
C HIS A 341 24.23 -7.43 8.88
N PHE A 342 25.45 -6.96 8.62
CA PHE A 342 25.86 -6.50 7.28
C PHE A 342 25.55 -7.51 6.17
N GLY A 343 25.88 -8.79 6.36
CA GLY A 343 25.63 -9.83 5.35
C GLY A 343 24.14 -10.03 5.03
N ARG A 344 23.26 -9.94 6.03
CA ARG A 344 21.81 -10.06 5.84
C ARG A 344 21.25 -8.83 5.13
N LEU A 345 21.75 -7.64 5.45
CA LEU A 345 21.37 -6.38 4.79
C LEU A 345 21.89 -6.30 3.35
N ALA A 346 23.05 -6.89 3.06
CA ALA A 346 23.54 -7.07 1.69
C ALA A 346 22.64 -8.04 0.91
N LEU A 347 22.25 -9.17 1.52
CA LEU A 347 21.31 -10.10 0.90
C LEU A 347 19.94 -9.45 0.66
N TYR A 348 19.46 -8.61 1.59
CA TYR A 348 18.25 -7.81 1.41
C TYR A 348 18.32 -6.95 0.15
N GLY A 349 19.42 -6.22 -0.08
CA GLY A 349 19.58 -5.39 -1.27
C GLY A 349 19.59 -6.21 -2.57
N LEU A 350 20.25 -7.37 -2.59
CA LEU A 350 20.23 -8.28 -3.73
C LEU A 350 18.83 -8.86 -3.99
N PHE A 351 18.13 -9.29 -2.94
CA PHE A 351 16.77 -9.80 -3.07
C PHE A 351 15.79 -8.71 -3.50
N TYR A 352 15.97 -7.48 -3.01
CA TYR A 352 15.21 -6.32 -3.46
C TYR A 352 15.43 -6.06 -4.96
N LEU A 353 16.66 -6.19 -5.47
CA LEU A 353 16.95 -6.10 -6.90
C LEU A 353 16.20 -7.18 -7.70
N VAL A 354 16.15 -8.42 -7.19
CA VAL A 354 15.37 -9.50 -7.82
C VAL A 354 13.88 -9.17 -7.85
N LEU A 355 13.30 -8.69 -6.74
CA LEU A 355 11.90 -8.28 -6.70
C LEU A 355 11.62 -7.11 -7.67
N THR A 356 12.54 -6.15 -7.76
CA THR A 356 12.43 -5.01 -8.68
C THR A 356 12.49 -5.46 -10.14
N LEU A 357 13.40 -6.37 -10.47
CA LEU A 357 13.49 -6.98 -11.79
C LEU A 357 12.22 -7.77 -12.13
N ALA A 358 11.71 -8.57 -11.20
CA ALA A 358 10.48 -9.33 -11.37
C ALA A 358 9.27 -8.41 -11.61
N ALA A 359 9.14 -7.33 -10.83
CA ALA A 359 8.11 -6.31 -11.04
C ALA A 359 8.27 -5.63 -12.41
N GLY A 360 9.49 -5.27 -12.82
CA GLY A 360 9.79 -4.69 -14.12
C GLY A 360 9.42 -5.62 -15.29
N VAL A 361 9.76 -6.91 -15.20
CA VAL A 361 9.36 -7.93 -16.19
C VAL A 361 7.84 -8.08 -16.24
N ALA A 362 7.16 -8.16 -15.09
CA ALA A 362 5.70 -8.24 -15.05
C ALA A 362 5.04 -7.01 -15.71
N LEU A 363 5.54 -5.81 -15.43
CA LEU A 363 5.05 -4.57 -16.05
C LEU A 363 5.33 -4.53 -17.55
N LEU A 364 6.49 -4.99 -18.00
CA LEU A 364 6.82 -5.12 -19.42
C LEU A 364 5.86 -6.08 -20.13
N LEU A 365 5.57 -7.23 -19.53
CA LEU A 365 4.61 -8.19 -20.08
C LEU A 365 3.20 -7.58 -20.20
N VAL A 366 2.76 -6.81 -19.21
CA VAL A 366 1.48 -6.06 -19.26
C VAL A 366 1.50 -5.01 -20.37
N ALA A 367 2.60 -4.27 -20.52
CA ALA A 367 2.75 -3.26 -21.58
C ALA A 367 2.71 -3.89 -22.98
N LEU A 368 3.36 -5.04 -23.18
CA LEU A 368 3.33 -5.79 -24.43
C LEU A 368 1.93 -6.37 -24.70
N ALA A 369 1.27 -6.96 -23.69
CA ALA A 369 -0.08 -7.51 -23.82
C ALA A 369 -1.14 -6.46 -24.14
N THR A 370 -0.93 -5.21 -23.72
CA THR A 370 -1.84 -4.08 -23.98
C THR A 370 -1.46 -3.26 -25.21
N CYS A 371 -0.63 -3.81 -26.11
CA CYS A 371 -0.19 -3.13 -27.34
C CYS A 371 0.40 -1.72 -27.05
N CYS A 372 1.27 -1.64 -26.03
CA CYS A 372 1.90 -0.42 -25.52
C CYS A 372 0.96 0.62 -24.88
N ILE A 373 -0.37 0.41 -24.86
CA ILE A 373 -1.32 1.37 -24.27
C ILE A 373 -1.01 1.57 -22.77
N ALA A 374 -0.78 0.47 -22.03
CA ALA A 374 -0.41 0.59 -20.62
C ALA A 374 0.96 1.25 -20.43
N GLY A 375 1.92 1.02 -21.33
CA GLY A 375 3.22 1.68 -21.31
C GLY A 375 3.12 3.19 -21.52
N CYS A 376 2.30 3.64 -22.48
CA CYS A 376 2.03 5.05 -22.72
C CYS A 376 1.35 5.74 -21.52
N LEU A 377 0.40 5.05 -20.86
CA LEU A 377 -0.24 5.56 -19.64
C LEU A 377 0.74 5.64 -18.46
N MET A 378 1.66 4.67 -18.33
CA MET A 378 2.71 4.69 -17.30
C MET A 378 3.74 5.81 -17.52
N LEU A 379 3.92 6.25 -18.76
CA LEU A 379 4.80 7.37 -19.10
C LEU A 379 4.29 8.72 -18.55
N LEU A 380 2.97 8.85 -18.33
CA LEU A 380 2.39 10.04 -17.73
C LEU A 380 2.78 10.11 -16.24
N PRO A 381 3.41 11.18 -15.74
CA PRO A 381 4.02 11.20 -14.41
C PRO A 381 3.08 10.82 -13.26
N TYR A 382 1.85 11.38 -13.25
CA TYR A 382 0.87 11.10 -12.21
C TYR A 382 0.12 9.78 -12.46
N VAL A 383 -0.38 9.56 -13.67
CA VAL A 383 -1.15 8.35 -14.01
C VAL A 383 -0.29 7.10 -13.83
N GLY A 384 0.98 7.15 -14.23
CA GLY A 384 1.94 6.06 -14.00
C GLY A 384 2.13 5.74 -12.52
N ALA A 385 2.25 6.76 -11.65
CA ALA A 385 2.35 6.53 -10.21
C ALA A 385 1.07 5.88 -9.64
N VAL A 386 -0.10 6.27 -10.12
CA VAL A 386 -1.40 5.70 -9.72
C VAL A 386 -1.55 4.24 -10.19
N VAL A 387 -1.12 3.93 -11.42
CA VAL A 387 -1.13 2.57 -11.96
C VAL A 387 -0.11 1.68 -11.24
N LEU A 388 1.04 2.23 -10.86
CA LEU A 388 2.11 1.53 -10.14
C LEU A 388 1.90 1.47 -8.62
N LEU A 389 0.77 1.96 -8.10
CA LEU A 389 0.45 1.92 -6.67
C LEU A 389 0.60 0.53 -6.02
N PRO A 390 0.13 -0.57 -6.63
CA PRO A 390 0.33 -1.90 -6.06
C PRO A 390 1.81 -2.20 -5.84
N VAL A 391 2.66 -1.85 -6.80
CA VAL A 391 4.10 -2.07 -6.74
C VAL A 391 4.74 -1.20 -5.65
N THR A 392 4.41 0.10 -5.61
CA THR A 392 4.99 1.03 -4.63
C THR A 392 4.56 0.72 -3.19
N VAL A 393 3.29 0.39 -2.97
CA VAL A 393 2.76 -0.02 -1.66
C VAL A 393 3.36 -1.36 -1.24
N PHE A 394 3.45 -2.35 -2.14
CA PHE A 394 4.10 -3.63 -1.86
C PHE A 394 5.55 -3.44 -1.41
N PHE A 395 6.37 -2.70 -2.16
CA PHE A 395 7.77 -2.49 -1.79
C PHE A 395 7.91 -1.74 -0.47
N ARG A 396 6.98 -0.80 -0.18
CA ARG A 396 6.97 -0.09 1.09
C ARG A 396 6.64 -1.00 2.26
N LEU A 397 5.62 -1.85 2.14
CA LEU A 397 5.26 -2.81 3.18
C LEU A 397 6.36 -3.86 3.37
N TYR A 398 6.95 -4.33 2.27
CA TYR A 398 8.06 -5.29 2.31
C TYR A 398 9.25 -4.77 3.11
N SER A 399 9.65 -3.51 2.90
CA SER A 399 10.76 -2.93 3.67
C SER A 399 10.41 -2.72 5.14
N LEU A 400 9.17 -2.32 5.46
CA LEU A 400 8.70 -2.20 6.84
C LEU A 400 8.69 -3.55 7.57
N GLU A 401 8.21 -4.60 6.92
CA GLU A 401 8.17 -5.96 7.48
C GLU A 401 9.57 -6.55 7.68
N TYR A 402 10.47 -6.31 6.73
CA TYR A 402 11.85 -6.72 6.89
C TYR A 402 12.55 -5.95 8.02
N ALA A 403 12.33 -4.63 8.13
CA ALA A 403 12.86 -3.81 9.21
C ALA A 403 12.36 -4.27 10.59
N ALA A 404 11.09 -4.65 10.68
CA ALA A 404 10.44 -5.09 11.91
C ALA A 404 11.11 -6.34 12.55
N GLN A 405 11.81 -7.17 11.75
CA GLN A 405 12.55 -8.35 12.21
C GLN A 405 13.79 -8.01 13.04
N PHE A 406 14.37 -6.80 12.92
CA PHE A 406 15.54 -6.38 13.70
C PHE A 406 15.20 -5.93 15.13
N GLY A 407 13.91 -5.87 15.48
CA GLY A 407 13.44 -5.61 16.83
C GLY A 407 12.27 -4.63 16.90
N PRO A 408 11.68 -4.46 18.10
CA PRO A 408 10.52 -3.56 18.30
C PRO A 408 10.84 -2.09 18.01
N ALA A 409 12.13 -1.70 18.09
CA ALA A 409 12.58 -0.36 17.75
C ALA A 409 12.40 0.00 16.26
N PHE A 410 12.29 -1.00 15.38
CA PHE A 410 12.14 -0.82 13.93
C PHE A 410 10.73 -1.12 13.42
N ASP A 411 9.86 -1.67 14.26
CA ASP A 411 8.48 -1.93 13.88
C ASP A 411 7.66 -0.65 13.99
N VAL A 412 7.37 0.00 12.87
CA VAL A 412 6.63 1.26 12.85
C VAL A 412 5.19 1.13 13.39
N ARG A 413 4.64 -0.10 13.46
CA ARG A 413 3.26 -0.35 13.89
C ARG A 413 3.08 -0.39 15.41
N LEU A 414 4.15 -0.73 16.14
CA LEU A 414 4.13 -0.80 17.61
C LEU A 414 4.33 0.60 18.19
N GLN A 415 3.34 1.48 18.19
CA GLN A 415 3.50 2.84 18.74
C GLN A 415 4.18 2.82 20.14
N PRO A 416 5.11 3.75 20.42
CA PRO A 416 5.72 3.86 21.74
C PRO A 416 4.72 4.22 22.85
#